data_AF-A0A917NLW6-F1
#
_entry.id   AF-A0A917NLW6-F1
#
_cell.length_a   1.000
_cell.length_b   1.000
_cell.length_c   1.000
_cell.angle_alpha   90.00
_cell.angle_beta   90.00
_cell.angle_gamma   90.00
#
_symmetry.space_group_name_H-M   'P 1'
#
loop_
_entity.id
_entity.type
_entity.pdbx_description
1 polymer ?
#
loop_
_entity_poly.entity_id
_entity_poly.type
_entity_poly.pdbx_seq_one_letter_code
_entity_poly.pdbx_strand_id
1 'polypeptide(L)'
;MNPLYSVAAAVDGAVFIAALLAGTYAAWWALGILRWDRILADPFGPQARLLRFLLALAGGLVCGLVAILYVAAAQAFRLALP
;
A
#
# COMPACT_ATOMS: atom_id res chain seq x y z
N MET A 1 -6.76 30.43 -5.19
CA MET A 1 -6.41 29.00 -5.30
C MET A 1 -7.28 28.41 -6.42
N ASN A 2 -6.70 28.03 -7.57
CA ASN A 2 -7.46 27.51 -8.73
C ASN A 2 -8.13 26.15 -8.46
N PRO A 3 -9.46 25.97 -8.62
CA PRO A 3 -10.14 24.73 -8.24
C PRO A 3 -9.57 23.44 -8.89
N LEU A 4 -8.85 23.57 -10.02
CA LEU A 4 -8.17 22.47 -10.70
C LEU A 4 -7.01 21.85 -9.90
N TYR A 5 -6.23 22.62 -9.11
CA TYR A 5 -5.12 22.03 -8.33
C TYR A 5 -5.66 21.18 -7.16
N SER A 6 -6.76 21.62 -6.54
CA SER A 6 -7.41 20.89 -5.46
C SER A 6 -8.01 19.57 -5.94
N VAL A 7 -8.54 19.54 -7.16
CA VAL A 7 -9.07 18.30 -7.77
C VAL A 7 -7.94 17.34 -8.10
N ALA A 8 -6.84 17.80 -8.69
CA ALA A 8 -5.68 16.95 -8.99
C ALA A 8 -5.08 16.32 -7.72
N ALA A 9 -4.87 17.13 -6.67
CA ALA A 9 -4.38 16.64 -5.39
C ALA A 9 -5.33 15.62 -4.72
N ALA A 10 -6.64 15.82 -4.84
CA ALA A 10 -7.64 14.88 -4.34
C ALA A 10 -7.60 13.54 -5.09
N VAL A 11 -7.42 13.57 -6.42
CA VAL A 11 -7.30 12.35 -7.24
C VAL A 11 -6.02 11.58 -6.88
N ASP A 12 -4.88 12.26 -6.75
CA ASP A 12 -3.62 11.61 -6.36
C ASP A 12 -3.73 10.97 -4.97
N GLY A 13 -4.36 11.67 -4.01
CA GLY A 13 -4.65 11.13 -2.69
C GLY A 13 -5.57 9.91 -2.72
N ALA A 14 -6.62 9.92 -3.55
CA ALA A 14 -7.52 8.80 -3.74
C ALA A 14 -6.82 7.57 -4.35
N VAL A 15 -5.94 7.79 -5.34
CA VAL A 15 -5.14 6.72 -5.95
C VAL A 15 -4.19 6.10 -4.93
N PHE A 16 -3.54 6.92 -4.08
CA PHE A 16 -2.71 6.41 -3.00
C PHE A 16 -3.50 5.53 -2.03
N ILE A 17 -4.65 6.02 -1.56
CA ILE A 17 -5.49 5.29 -0.60
C ILE A 17 -5.98 3.98 -1.20
N ALA A 18 -6.42 3.99 -2.46
CA ALA A 18 -6.86 2.80 -3.17
C ALA A 18 -5.73 1.78 -3.32
N ALA A 19 -4.53 2.21 -3.73
CA ALA A 19 -3.37 1.34 -3.86
C ALA A 19 -2.90 0.79 -2.52
N LEU A 20 -2.95 1.59 -1.45
CA LEU A 20 -2.61 1.17 -0.09
C LEU A 20 -3.59 0.11 0.41
N LEU A 21 -4.90 0.33 0.25
CA LEU A 21 -5.94 -0.63 0.66
C LEU A 21 -5.83 -1.93 -0.13
N ALA A 22 -5.69 -1.85 -1.45
CA ALA A 22 -5.55 -3.02 -2.32
C ALA A 22 -4.27 -3.82 -1.99
N GLY A 23 -3.14 -3.12 -1.80
CA GLY A 23 -1.88 -3.74 -1.40
C GLY A 23 -1.95 -4.38 -0.01
N THR A 24 -2.61 -3.71 0.96
CA THR A 24 -2.81 -4.27 2.30
C THR A 24 -3.65 -5.55 2.24
N TYR A 25 -4.73 -5.54 1.44
CA TYR A 25 -5.60 -6.70 1.25
C TYR A 25 -4.88 -7.87 0.58
N ALA A 26 -4.10 -7.61 -0.48
CA ALA A 26 -3.31 -8.62 -1.16
C ALA A 26 -2.21 -9.20 -0.25
N ALA A 27 -1.51 -8.35 0.50
CA ALA A 27 -0.52 -8.77 1.48
C ALA A 27 -1.16 -9.62 2.58
N TRP A 28 -2.37 -9.25 3.04
CA TRP A 28 -3.13 -10.03 4.01
C TRP A 28 -3.42 -11.46 3.52
N TRP A 29 -3.82 -11.61 2.26
CA TRP A 29 -4.03 -12.92 1.64
C TRP A 29 -2.73 -13.71 1.51
N ALA A 30 -1.65 -13.08 1.04
CA ALA A 30 -0.34 -13.72 0.89
C ALA A 30 0.21 -14.20 2.25
N LEU A 31 0.02 -13.41 3.30
CA LEU A 31 0.38 -13.77 4.67
C LEU A 31 -0.53 -14.88 5.20
N GLY A 32 -1.81 -14.92 4.84
CA GLY A 32 -2.72 -16.01 5.21
C GLY A 32 -2.29 -17.38 4.69
N ILE A 33 -1.62 -17.44 3.54
CA ILE A 33 -1.15 -18.68 2.90
C ILE A 33 0.17 -19.17 3.51
N LEU A 34 0.92 -18.30 4.21
CA LEU A 34 2.21 -18.64 4.79
C LEU A 34 2.04 -19.68 5.92
N ARG A 35 2.88 -20.72 5.94
CA ARG A 35 2.91 -21.70 7.03
C ARG A 35 3.57 -21.12 8.28
N TRP A 36 2.83 -20.30 9.01
CA TRP A 36 3.27 -19.66 10.26
C TRP A 36 3.70 -20.64 11.35
N ASP A 37 3.21 -21.87 11.27
CA ASP A 37 3.59 -23.01 12.12
C ASP A 37 5.10 -23.28 12.15
N ARG A 38 5.81 -22.96 11.05
CA ARG A 38 7.27 -23.09 10.96
C ARG A 38 8.06 -21.90 11.49
N ILE A 39 7.42 -20.73 11.63
CA ILE A 39 8.08 -19.46 11.93
C ILE A 39 7.85 -19.07 13.39
N LEU A 40 6.67 -19.35 13.93
CA LEU A 40 6.33 -19.09 15.32
C LEU A 40 5.98 -20.40 16.04
N ALA A 41 6.57 -20.59 17.22
CA ALA A 41 6.27 -21.72 18.10
C ALA A 41 4.79 -21.75 18.55
N ASP A 42 4.11 -20.59 18.59
CA ASP A 42 2.68 -20.46 18.88
C ASP A 42 1.92 -19.75 17.73
N PRO A 43 1.43 -20.50 16.73
CA PRO A 43 0.83 -19.93 15.52
C PRO A 43 -0.55 -19.27 15.72
N PHE A 44 -1.18 -19.48 16.89
CA PHE A 44 -2.47 -18.91 17.28
C PHE A 44 -2.37 -17.85 18.40
N GLY A 45 -1.16 -17.53 18.85
CA GLY A 45 -0.96 -16.51 19.87
C GLY A 45 -1.36 -15.10 19.40
N PRO A 46 -1.77 -14.20 20.32
CA PRO A 46 -2.11 -12.81 19.99
C PRO A 46 -0.95 -12.06 19.31
N GLN A 47 0.30 -12.43 19.62
CA GLN A 47 1.51 -11.89 18.97
C GLN A 47 1.61 -12.27 17.49
N ALA A 48 1.27 -13.52 17.12
CA ALA A 48 1.29 -13.97 15.73
C ALA A 48 0.27 -13.22 14.86
N ARG A 49 -0.92 -12.96 15.42
CA ARG A 49 -1.98 -12.19 14.75
C ARG A 49 -1.58 -10.72 14.56
N LEU A 50 -0.96 -10.10 15.56
CA LEU A 50 -0.44 -8.74 15.44
C LEU A 50 0.68 -8.65 14.39
N LEU A 51 1.61 -9.62 14.37
CA LEU A 51 2.69 -9.65 13.40
C LEU A 51 2.17 -9.78 11.95
N ARG A 52 1.20 -10.67 11.71
CA ARG A 52 0.51 -10.78 10.41
C ARG A 52 -0.11 -9.44 10.00
N PHE A 53 -0.74 -8.75 10.95
CA PHE A 53 -1.34 -7.45 10.68
C PHE A 53 -0.30 -6.39 10.34
N LEU A 54 0.79 -6.30 11.10
CA LEU A 54 1.87 -5.37 10.84
C LEU A 54 2.57 -5.64 9.50
N LEU A 55 2.78 -6.91 9.13
CA LEU A 55 3.34 -7.25 7.82
C LEU A 55 2.39 -6.94 6.68
N ALA A 56 1.08 -7.17 6.85
CA ALA A 56 0.09 -6.81 5.83
C ALA A 56 0.03 -5.29 5.64
N LEU A 57 0.06 -4.55 6.74
CA LEU A 57 0.11 -3.09 6.75
C LEU A 57 1.39 -2.57 6.09
N ALA A 58 2.54 -3.17 6.38
CA ALA A 58 3.81 -2.83 5.74
C ALA A 58 3.76 -3.10 4.22
N GLY A 59 3.20 -4.24 3.79
CA GLY A 59 3.02 -4.56 2.37
C GLY A 59 2.09 -3.57 1.66
N GLY A 60 1.01 -3.16 2.32
CA GLY A 60 0.11 -2.12 1.83
C GLY A 60 0.75 -0.75 1.73
N LEU A 61 1.55 -0.37 2.74
CA LEU A 61 2.32 0.87 2.74
C LEU A 61 3.30 0.92 1.57
N VAL A 62 4.03 -0.18 1.33
CA VAL A 62 4.96 -0.29 0.18
C VAL A 62 4.21 -0.16 -1.14
N CYS A 63 3.06 -0.82 -1.30
CA CYS A 63 2.23 -0.69 -2.51
C CYS A 63 1.74 0.75 -2.72
N GLY A 64 1.24 1.41 -1.67
CA GLY A 64 0.84 2.80 -1.73
C GLY A 64 2.01 3.72 -2.12
N LEU A 65 3.19 3.50 -1.52
CA LEU A 65 4.39 4.29 -1.79
C LEU A 65 4.86 4.12 -3.23
N VAL A 66 4.82 2.90 -3.77
CA VAL A 66 5.07 2.63 -5.20
C VAL A 66 4.04 3.31 -6.09
N ALA A 67 2.76 3.32 -5.72
CA ALA A 67 1.72 3.99 -6.49
C ALA A 67 1.93 5.52 -6.56
N ILE A 68 2.28 6.17 -5.44
CA ILE A 68 2.65 7.58 -5.44
C ILE A 68 3.89 7.82 -6.31
N LEU A 69 4.94 7.00 -6.17
CA LEU A 69 6.14 7.14 -6.99
C LEU A 69 5.83 7.01 -8.48
N TYR A 70 4.92 6.11 -8.85
CA TYR A 70 4.50 5.93 -10.24
C TYR A 70 3.71 7.13 -10.76
N VAL A 71 2.78 7.67 -9.96
CA VAL A 71 2.02 8.88 -10.29
C VAL A 71 2.94 10.09 -10.40
N ALA A 72 3.87 10.26 -9.45
CA ALA A 72 4.87 11.33 -9.47
C ALA A 72 5.79 11.23 -10.69
N ALA A 73 6.23 10.01 -11.05
CA ALA A 73 7.02 9.77 -12.25
C ALA A 73 6.23 10.09 -13.52
N ALA A 74 4.93 9.72 -13.58
CA ALA A 74 4.06 10.05 -14.71
C ALA A 74 3.84 11.56 -14.85
N GLN A 75 3.67 12.29 -13.73
CA GLN A 75 3.57 13.74 -13.73
C GLN A 75 4.89 14.41 -14.18
N ALA A 76 6.04 13.90 -13.71
CA ALA A 76 7.34 14.38 -14.15
C ALA A 76 7.54 14.17 -15.66
N PHE A 77 7.14 13.00 -16.19
CA PHE A 77 7.20 12.72 -17.63
C PHE A 77 6.29 13.66 -18.44
N ARG A 78 5.09 13.94 -17.93
CA ARG A 78 4.14 14.86 -18.58
C ARG A 78 4.63 16.30 -18.62
N LEU A 79 5.39 16.73 -17.61
CA LEU A 79 5.99 18.06 -17.55
C LEU A 79 7.29 18.17 -18.36
N ALA A 80 7.94 17.04 -18.64
CA ALA A 80 9.20 16.98 -19.38
C ALA A 80 9.03 16.88 -20.91
N LEU A 81 7.83 16.57 -21.41
CA LEU A 81 7.52 16.59 -22.85
C LEU A 81 6.98 17.99 -23.26
N PRO A 82 7.54 18.64 -24.30
CA PRO A 82 7.08 19.95 -24.79
C PRO A 82 5.69 19.92 -25.44
#